data_AF-A0A7W1Q0I6-F1
#
_entry.id   AF-A0A7W1Q0I6-F1
#
_cell.length_a   1.000
_cell.length_b   1.000
_cell.length_c   1.000
_cell.angle_alpha   90.00
_cell.angle_beta   90.00
_cell.angle_gamma   90.00
#
_symmetry.space_group_name_H-M   'P 1'
#
loop_
_entity.id
_entity.type
_entity.pdbx_description
1 polymer ?
#
loop_
_entity_poly.entity_id
_entity_poly.type
_entity_poly.pdbx_seq_one_letter_code
_entity_poly.pdbx_strand_id
1 'polypeptide(L)' 'YFIPPLTTVRPDFAAVAQHALSQLLIEIETQERLIEQITLPPALVSRRSVLLPAPRPTRPRTTSGDAPR' A
#
# COMPACT_ATOMS: atom_id res chain seq x y z
N TYR A 1 16.11 11.72 4.05
CA TYR A 1 16.52 10.67 3.09
C TYR A 1 16.24 9.31 3.70
N PHE A 2 15.74 8.35 2.90
CA PHE A 2 15.48 6.98 3.35
C PHE A 2 16.53 6.03 2.77
N ILE A 3 17.25 5.33 3.65
CA ILE A 3 18.22 4.28 3.29
C ILE A 3 17.89 3.05 4.16
N PRO A 4 17.41 1.94 3.56
CA PRO A 4 17.07 1.76 2.15
C PRO A 4 15.87 2.65 1.72
N PRO A 5 15.69 2.91 0.40
CA PRO A 5 14.50 3.60 -0.09
C PRO A 5 13.20 2.91 0.36
N LEU A 6 12.28 3.70 0.92
CA LEU A 6 11.06 3.22 1.59
C LEU A 6 9.98 2.75 0.61
N THR A 7 9.54 1.50 0.76
CA THR A 7 8.30 0.98 0.18
C THR A 7 7.12 1.62 0.92
N THR A 8 6.16 2.20 0.20
CA THR A 8 5.07 2.97 0.81
C THR A 8 3.79 2.90 -0.01
N VAL A 9 2.66 3.25 0.60
CA VAL A 9 1.40 3.50 -0.09
C VAL A 9 1.32 5.01 -0.33
N ARG A 10 1.35 5.41 -1.60
CA ARG A 10 1.31 6.81 -2.02
C ARG A 10 -0.15 7.23 -2.28
N PRO A 11 -0.75 8.09 -1.45
CA PRO A 11 -2.01 8.73 -1.78
C PRO A 11 -1.82 9.70 -2.96
N ASP A 12 -2.86 9.86 -3.78
CA ASP A 12 -2.87 10.82 -4.88
C ASP A 12 -3.43 12.17 -4.41
N PHE A 13 -2.56 12.99 -3.80
CA PHE A 13 -2.94 14.32 -3.34
C PHE A 13 -3.26 15.30 -4.47
N ALA A 14 -2.71 15.08 -5.68
CA ALA A 14 -3.00 15.93 -6.82
C ALA A 14 -4.44 15.72 -7.30
N ALA A 15 -4.88 14.47 -7.39
CA ALA A 15 -6.26 14.13 -7.72
C ALA A 15 -7.25 14.66 -6.67
N VAL A 16 -6.91 14.55 -5.37
CA VAL A 16 -7.72 15.13 -4.28
C VAL A 16 -7.87 16.64 -4.46
N ALA A 17 -6.76 17.35 -4.67
CA ALA A 17 -6.76 18.81 -4.83
C ALA A 17 -7.57 19.25 -6.05
N GLN A 18 -7.42 18.55 -7.17
CA GLN A 18 -8.17 18.84 -8.39
C GLN A 18 -9.68 18.70 -8.17
N HIS A 19 -10.11 17.63 -7.50
CA HIS A 19 -11.52 17.41 -7.22
C HIS A 19 -12.07 18.46 -6.25
N ALA A 20 -11.38 18.72 -5.14
CA ALA A 20 -11.81 19.72 -4.16
C ALA A 20 -11.93 21.12 -4.78
N LEU A 21 -10.98 21.51 -5.63
CA LEU A 21 -11.04 22.80 -6.34
C LEU A 21 -12.20 22.83 -7.34
N SER A 22 -12.44 21.75 -8.07
CA SER A 22 -13.55 21.67 -9.02
C SER A 22 -14.90 21.79 -8.29
N GLN A 23 -15.07 21.09 -7.16
CA GLN A 23 -16.26 21.19 -6.34
C GLN A 23 -16.48 22.62 -5.83
N LEU A 24 -15.44 23.24 -5.26
CA LEU A 24 -15.53 24.61 -4.75
C LEU A 24 -15.95 25.61 -5.83
N LEU A 25 -15.41 25.48 -7.05
CA LEU A 25 -15.80 26.35 -8.16
C LEU A 25 -17.27 26.18 -8.53
N ILE A 26 -17.75 24.93 -8.56
CA ILE A 26 -19.17 24.67 -8.83
C ILE A 26 -20.05 25.26 -7.72
N GLU A 27 -19.69 25.08 -6.44
CA GLU A 27 -20.45 25.66 -5.32
C GLU A 27 -20.53 27.19 -5.39
N ILE A 28 -19.45 27.85 -5.82
CA ILE A 28 -19.42 29.30 -6.02
C ILE A 28 -20.34 29.71 -7.19
N GLU A 29 -20.33 28.98 -8.29
CA GLU A 29 -21.14 29.30 -9.47
C GLU A 29 -22.64 29.05 -9.25
N THR A 30 -23.00 27.97 -8.57
CA THR A 30 -24.40 27.58 -8.36
C THR A 30 -25.00 28.20 -7.11
N GLN A 31 -24.17 28.67 -6.17
CA GLN A 31 -24.57 29.06 -4.81
C GLN A 31 -25.24 27.90 -4.03
N GLU A 32 -25.04 26.67 -4.48
CA GLU A 32 -25.52 25.45 -3.83
C GLU A 32 -24.34 24.66 -3.28
N ARG A 33 -24.54 24.04 -2.12
CA ARG A 33 -23.51 23.20 -1.51
C ARG A 33 -23.54 21.80 -2.13
N LEU A 34 -22.38 21.33 -2.60
CA LEU A 34 -22.20 19.99 -3.12
C LEU A 34 -21.68 19.08 -2.00
N ILE A 35 -22.55 18.19 -1.53
CA ILE A 35 -22.15 17.10 -0.62
C ILE A 35 -21.88 15.87 -1.46
N GLU A 36 -20.73 15.85 -2.11
CA GLU A 36 -20.25 14.69 -2.87
C GLU A 36 -18.99 14.13 -2.18
N GLN A 37 -19.05 12.83 -1.87
CA GLN A 37 -17.93 12.07 -1.32
C GLN A 37 -17.34 11.20 -2.42
N ILE A 38 -16.05 11.37 -2.70
CA ILE A 38 -15.31 10.52 -3.62
C ILE A 38 -14.24 9.71 -2.89
N THR A 39 -13.89 8.55 -3.46
CA THR A 39 -12.78 7.72 -3.01
C THR A 39 -11.78 7.57 -4.14
N LEU A 40 -10.55 8.02 -3.90
CA LEU A 40 -9.45 7.94 -4.87
C LEU A 40 -8.49 6.81 -4.48
N PRO A 41 -8.16 5.88 -5.40
CA PRO A 41 -7.31 4.75 -5.07
C PRO A 41 -5.87 5.23 -4.85
N PRO A 42 -5.21 4.82 -3.75
CA PRO A 42 -3.79 5.06 -3.60
C PRO A 42 -2.97 4.08 -4.45
N ALA A 43 -1.68 4.36 -4.61
CA ALA A 43 -0.76 3.50 -5.33
C ALA A 43 0.27 2.85 -4.38
N LEU A 44 0.49 1.55 -4.51
CA LEU A 44 1.65 0.91 -3.87
C LEU A 44 2.93 1.30 -4.61
N VAL A 45 3.89 1.86 -3.89
CA VAL A 45 5.22 2.20 -4.39
C VAL A 45 6.23 1.22 -3.78
N SER A 46 6.53 0.17 -4.53
CA SER A 46 7.51 -0.84 -4.15
C SER A 46 8.95 -0.32 -4.27
N ARG A 47 9.73 -0.48 -3.20
CA ARG A 47 11.17 -0.16 -3.13
C ARG A 47 11.93 -1.24 -2.37
N ARG A 48 13.07 -0.90 -1.75
CA ARG A 48 14.04 -1.85 -1.19
C ARG A 48 13.97 -1.99 0.33
N SER A 49 12.96 -1.43 0.97
CA SER A 49 12.80 -1.53 2.44
C SER A 49 11.94 -2.69 2.91
N VAL A 50 11.35 -3.47 1.99
CA VAL A 50 10.49 -4.62 2.31
C VAL A 50 11.01 -5.84 1.56
N LEU A 51 11.23 -6.93 2.28
CA LEU A 51 11.73 -8.20 1.75
C LEU A 51 10.84 -9.34 2.26
N LEU A 52 10.87 -10.46 1.54
CA LEU A 52 10.26 -11.69 2.01
C LEU A 52 10.99 -12.18 3.28
N PRO A 53 10.26 -12.80 4.23
CA PRO A 53 10.89 -13.45 5.37
C PRO A 53 11.80 -14.60 4.91
N ALA A 54 12.86 -14.87 5.67
CA ALA A 54 13.71 -16.03 5.41
C ALA A 54 12.89 -17.33 5.46
N PRO A 55 13.16 -18.31 4.58
CA PRO A 55 12.45 -19.58 4.59
C PRO A 55 12.67 -20.27 5.95
N ARG A 56 11.60 -20.90 6.46
CA ARG A 56 11.70 -21.71 7.69
C ARG A 56 12.68 -22.86 7.43
N PRO A 57 13.68 -23.09 8.30
CA PRO A 57 14.55 -24.25 8.15
C PRO A 57 13.70 -25.52 8.29
N THR A 58 13.72 -26.36 7.26
CA THR A 58 13.09 -27.68 7.29
C THR A 58 13.86 -28.58 8.25
N ARG A 59 13.23 -28.99 9.36
CA ARG A 59 13.83 -29.98 10.26
C ARG A 59 13.96 -31.31 9.50
N PRO A 60 15.15 -31.92 9.40
CA PRO A 60 15.29 -33.21 8.74
C PRO A 60 14.45 -34.27 9.46
N ARG A 61 13.66 -35.02 8.70
CA ARG A 61 12.87 -36.14 9.20
C ARG A 61 13.83 -37.27 9.59
N THR A 62 14.16 -37.39 10.86
CA THR A 62 14.88 -38.55 11.40
C THR A 62 14.05 -39.80 11.13
N THR A 63 14.48 -40.61 10.17
CA THR A 63 14.00 -41.98 10.00
C THR A 63 14.56 -42.81 11.16
N SER A 64 13.76 -43.01 12.20
CA SER A 64 14.03 -44.07 13.19
C SER A 64 13.68 -45.40 12.52
N GLY A 65 14.68 -46.09 11.99
CA GLY A 65 14.45 -47.33 11.28
C GLY A 65 15.73 -47.91 10.72
N ASP A 66 16.73 -48.12 11.57
CA ASP A 66 17.68 -49.21 11.35
C ASP A 66 18.26 -49.65 12.70
N ALA A 67 17.70 -50.73 13.24
CA ALA A 67 18.31 -51.49 14.31
C ALA A 67 18.71 -52.83 13.69
N PRO A 68 20.01 -53.15 13.57
CA PRO A 68 20.43 -54.43 13.04
C PRO A 68 20.10 -55.53 14.06
N ARG A 69 19.65 -56.68 13.53
CA ARG A 69 19.42 -57.93 14.26
C ARG A 69 20.71 -58.54 14.77
#